data_AF-W4PKF3-F1
#
_entry.id   AF-W4PKF3-F1
#
_cell.length_a   1.000
_cell.length_b   1.000
_cell.length_c   1.000
_cell.angle_alpha   90.00
_cell.angle_beta   90.00
_cell.angle_gamma   90.00
#
_symmetry.space_group_name_H-M   'P 1'
#
loop_
_entity.id
_entity.type
_entity.pdbx_description
1 polymer ?
#
loop_
_entity_poly.entity_id
_entity_poly.type
_entity_poly.pdbx_seq_one_letter_code
_entity_poly.pdbx_strand_id
1 'polypeptide(L)'
;MESSDEMYIYKELVNKGWIDITTVARSENFGAMGKMFDEITKGNINWGPNGTLNEDFLSGYANSNTDWFNTLFHHSLVNQHSLSLSGGGEKTTYYASLSYYDDNGMAVTSDKVKRYTASLRGKFNLSKVFNVGLKLSTNIRDQRVPGTKDRNFDAITGEFTRDFDINPFNYALNTSRSMRAYDENGNREFFRRSYTNFNILHELEHNFVDLTVRDITAQMDLEYNPFKSLTLMGSFQYRAANTLKEHKIHEFSNQAEATGRTIRNRLSTPTVSCSAIPSCRRPIHTAFCPKAVSTIPKSRTCAMRI
;
A
#
# COMPACT_ATOMS: atom_id res chain seq x y z
N MET A 1 3.46 -20.74 14.66
CA MET A 1 3.53 -20.54 16.12
C MET A 1 2.14 -20.15 16.58
N GLU A 2 1.63 -20.79 17.62
CA GLU A 2 0.33 -20.45 18.20
C GLU A 2 0.48 -19.17 19.07
N SER A 3 -0.62 -18.45 19.29
CA SER A 3 -0.61 -17.23 20.12
C SER A 3 -0.17 -17.47 21.57
N SER A 4 -0.41 -18.68 22.10
CA SER A 4 -0.02 -19.07 23.45
C SER A 4 1.49 -19.18 23.61
N ASP A 5 2.15 -19.81 22.64
CA ASP A 5 3.60 -20.00 22.63
C ASP A 5 4.32 -18.66 22.46
N GLU A 6 3.78 -17.82 21.59
CA GLU A 6 4.25 -16.46 21.37
C GLU A 6 4.16 -15.62 22.65
N MET A 7 3.02 -15.69 23.34
CA MET A 7 2.82 -14.98 24.61
C MET A 7 3.77 -15.49 25.70
N TYR A 8 4.02 -16.81 25.75
CA TYR A 8 4.99 -17.39 26.67
C TYR A 8 6.40 -16.80 26.45
N ILE A 9 6.83 -16.69 25.19
CA ILE A 9 8.11 -16.07 24.84
C ILE A 9 8.15 -14.59 25.28
N TYR A 10 7.08 -13.83 25.06
CA TYR A 10 7.04 -12.44 25.49
C TYR A 10 7.13 -12.27 27.00
N LYS A 11 6.47 -13.14 27.77
CA LYS A 11 6.59 -13.15 29.25
C LYS A 11 8.02 -13.45 29.70
N GLU A 12 8.68 -14.41 29.09
CA GLU A 12 10.08 -14.72 29.38
C GLU A 12 11.02 -13.56 29.06
N LEU A 13 10.78 -12.83 27.98
CA LEU A 13 11.55 -11.62 27.64
C LEU A 13 11.35 -10.50 28.67
N VAL A 14 10.12 -10.32 29.17
CA VAL A 14 9.83 -9.37 30.25
C VAL A 14 10.52 -9.79 31.54
N ASN A 15 10.44 -11.07 31.92
CA ASN A 15 11.10 -11.60 33.11
C ASN A 15 12.62 -11.42 33.08
N LYS A 16 13.22 -11.50 31.89
CA LYS A 16 14.66 -11.28 31.66
C LYS A 16 15.03 -9.81 31.48
N GLY A 17 14.07 -8.88 31.56
CA GLY A 17 14.29 -7.43 31.43
C GLY A 17 14.59 -6.94 30.00
N TRP A 18 14.29 -7.74 28.97
CA TRP A 18 14.45 -7.33 27.56
C TRP A 18 13.30 -6.46 27.07
N ILE A 19 12.11 -6.63 27.65
CA ILE A 19 10.92 -5.83 27.36
C ILE A 19 10.42 -5.27 28.68
N ASP A 20 10.27 -3.94 28.75
CA ASP A 20 9.67 -3.27 29.89
C ASP A 20 8.70 -2.17 29.45
N ILE A 21 7.97 -1.61 30.42
CA ILE A 21 7.02 -0.53 30.20
C ILE A 21 7.66 0.72 29.56
N THR A 22 8.93 1.02 29.86
CA THR A 22 9.62 2.20 29.36
C THR A 22 10.02 2.06 27.88
N THR A 23 10.39 0.84 27.50
CA THR A 23 10.77 0.44 26.15
C THR A 23 9.53 0.44 25.27
N VAL A 24 8.42 -0.13 25.76
CA VAL A 24 7.14 -0.12 25.04
C VAL A 24 6.58 1.29 24.88
N ALA A 25 6.67 2.15 25.90
CA ALA A 25 6.19 3.52 25.81
C ALA A 25 6.85 4.31 24.66
N ARG A 26 8.10 3.99 24.31
CA ARG A 26 8.87 4.61 23.22
C ARG A 26 8.82 3.83 21.91
N SER A 27 8.28 2.60 21.93
CA SER A 27 8.26 1.74 20.75
C SER A 27 7.33 2.29 19.68
N GLU A 28 7.80 2.26 18.44
CA GLU A 28 7.01 2.65 17.27
C GLU A 28 5.81 1.71 17.06
N ASN A 29 6.04 0.42 17.25
CA ASN A 29 5.09 -0.66 17.01
C ASN A 29 5.01 -1.55 18.26
N PHE A 30 3.82 -2.00 18.64
CA PHE A 30 3.70 -3.06 19.63
C PHE A 30 2.48 -3.97 19.39
N GLY A 31 2.63 -5.23 19.79
CA GLY A 31 1.56 -6.22 19.84
C GLY A 31 0.87 -6.27 21.21
N ALA A 32 0.29 -7.43 21.56
CA ALA A 32 -0.50 -7.63 22.78
C ALA A 32 0.22 -7.23 24.08
N MET A 33 1.49 -7.63 24.23
CA MET A 33 2.28 -7.30 25.43
C MET A 33 2.45 -5.80 25.62
N GLY A 34 2.77 -5.08 24.54
CA GLY A 34 2.94 -3.64 24.63
C GLY A 34 1.62 -2.90 24.79
N LYS A 35 0.52 -3.45 24.25
CA LYS A 35 -0.82 -2.93 24.50
C LYS A 35 -1.18 -2.99 25.98
N MET A 36 -0.85 -4.08 26.69
CA MET A 36 -1.03 -4.15 28.14
C MET A 36 -0.31 -3.01 28.86
N PHE A 37 0.97 -2.80 28.57
CA PHE A 37 1.74 -1.73 29.21
C PHE A 37 1.21 -0.33 28.89
N ASP A 38 0.73 -0.10 27.66
CA ASP A 38 0.12 1.16 27.26
C ASP A 38 -1.18 1.44 28.02
N GLU A 39 -2.04 0.42 28.17
CA GLU A 39 -3.29 0.53 28.92
C GLU A 39 -3.07 0.70 30.43
N ILE A 40 -2.02 0.07 30.99
CA ILE A 40 -1.55 0.33 32.37
C ILE A 40 -1.09 1.78 32.51
N THR A 41 -0.31 2.28 31.56
CA THR A 41 0.21 3.66 31.58
C THR A 41 -0.90 4.70 31.52
N LYS A 42 -1.99 4.39 30.79
CA LYS A 42 -3.20 5.22 30.72
C LYS A 42 -4.09 5.13 31.97
N GLY A 43 -3.87 4.14 32.84
CA GLY A 43 -4.70 3.87 34.01
C GLY A 43 -6.01 3.15 33.69
N ASN A 44 -6.14 2.54 32.51
CA ASN A 44 -7.35 1.80 32.11
C ASN A 44 -7.39 0.40 32.72
N ILE A 45 -6.23 -0.21 32.96
CA ILE A 45 -6.09 -1.51 33.61
C ILE A 45 -5.01 -1.44 34.71
N ASN A 46 -5.12 -2.29 35.71
CA ASN A 46 -4.13 -2.42 36.78
C ASN A 46 -3.08 -3.48 36.45
N TRP A 47 -1.93 -3.39 37.11
CA TRP A 47 -0.97 -4.51 37.19
C TRP A 47 -1.62 -5.73 37.84
N GLY A 48 -1.03 -6.89 37.60
CA GLY A 48 -1.38 -8.12 38.31
C GLY A 48 -1.00 -8.05 39.80
N PRO A 49 -1.39 -9.08 40.59
CA PRO A 49 -1.08 -9.16 42.00
C PRO A 49 0.41 -8.93 42.28
N ASN A 50 0.74 -8.13 43.29
CA ASN A 50 2.13 -7.79 43.66
C ASN A 50 2.96 -7.10 42.55
N GLY A 51 2.32 -6.46 41.58
CA GLY A 51 3.01 -5.74 40.50
C GLY A 51 3.52 -6.65 39.37
N THR A 52 3.02 -7.89 39.28
CA THR A 52 3.31 -8.79 38.16
C THR A 52 2.51 -8.40 36.91
N LEU A 53 2.77 -9.08 35.80
CA LEU A 53 1.96 -8.93 34.59
C LEU A 53 0.48 -9.24 34.88
N ASN A 54 -0.40 -8.53 34.17
CA ASN A 54 -1.83 -8.76 34.25
C ASN A 54 -2.16 -10.02 33.43
N GLU A 55 -2.20 -11.16 34.11
CA GLU A 55 -2.43 -12.46 33.48
C GLU A 55 -3.81 -12.57 32.84
N ASP A 56 -4.84 -11.98 33.45
CA ASP A 56 -6.19 -11.99 32.89
C ASP A 56 -6.23 -11.29 31.52
N PHE A 57 -5.62 -10.10 31.42
CA PHE A 57 -5.49 -9.36 30.16
C PHE A 57 -4.71 -10.16 29.12
N LEU A 58 -3.56 -10.72 29.48
CA LEU A 58 -2.72 -11.47 28.55
C LEU A 58 -3.31 -12.81 28.13
N SER A 59 -4.11 -13.45 29.00
CA SER A 59 -4.78 -14.72 28.70
C SER A 59 -5.74 -14.59 27.51
N GLY A 60 -6.39 -13.44 27.36
CA GLY A 60 -7.19 -13.13 26.18
C GLY A 60 -6.33 -13.26 24.91
N TYR A 61 -5.24 -12.52 24.81
CA TYR A 61 -4.38 -12.53 23.62
C TYR A 61 -3.63 -13.85 23.43
N ALA A 62 -3.30 -14.57 24.52
CA ALA A 62 -2.71 -15.90 24.44
C ALA A 62 -3.65 -16.91 23.79
N ASN A 63 -4.97 -16.75 23.96
CA ASN A 63 -6.00 -17.66 23.45
C ASN A 63 -6.67 -17.19 22.15
N SER A 64 -6.27 -16.05 21.57
CA SER A 64 -6.94 -15.50 20.40
C SER A 64 -6.65 -16.23 19.11
N ASN A 65 -5.39 -16.65 18.94
CA ASN A 65 -4.88 -17.41 17.81
C ASN A 65 -5.40 -16.96 16.44
N THR A 66 -5.38 -15.63 16.22
CA THR A 66 -6.06 -15.01 15.09
C THR A 66 -5.55 -15.57 13.77
N ASP A 67 -6.48 -16.08 12.97
CA ASP A 67 -6.20 -16.49 11.60
C ASP A 67 -6.32 -15.26 10.70
N TRP A 68 -5.18 -14.63 10.44
CA TRP A 68 -5.12 -13.47 9.58
C TRP A 68 -5.49 -13.77 8.14
N PHE A 69 -5.29 -15.01 7.65
CA PHE A 69 -5.72 -15.37 6.31
C PHE A 69 -7.25 -15.39 6.23
N ASN A 70 -7.90 -16.04 7.18
CA ASN A 70 -9.37 -16.06 7.25
C ASN A 70 -9.97 -14.67 7.53
N THR A 71 -9.23 -13.79 8.21
CA THR A 71 -9.67 -12.42 8.51
C THR A 71 -9.54 -11.49 7.31
N LEU A 72 -8.46 -11.63 6.55
CA LEU A 72 -8.12 -10.71 5.45
C LEU A 72 -8.54 -11.21 4.08
N PHE A 73 -8.87 -12.49 3.95
CA PHE A 73 -9.26 -13.09 2.68
C PHE A 73 -10.59 -13.82 2.82
N HIS A 74 -11.44 -13.64 1.82
CA HIS A 74 -12.68 -14.37 1.67
C HIS A 74 -12.74 -15.04 0.31
N HIS A 75 -13.62 -16.03 0.18
CA HIS A 75 -13.97 -16.56 -1.12
C HIS A 75 -14.61 -15.46 -1.96
N SER A 76 -14.18 -15.34 -3.22
CA SER A 76 -14.70 -14.36 -4.16
C SER A 76 -15.39 -15.05 -5.32
N LEU A 77 -16.48 -14.46 -5.79
CA LEU A 77 -17.18 -14.89 -6.99
C LEU A 77 -16.81 -13.98 -8.14
N VAL A 78 -16.37 -14.58 -9.24
CA VAL A 78 -16.06 -13.89 -10.49
C VAL A 78 -17.20 -14.11 -11.47
N ASN A 79 -17.77 -13.03 -11.96
CA ASN A 79 -18.83 -13.06 -12.97
C ASN A 79 -18.27 -12.56 -14.30
N GLN A 80 -18.39 -13.40 -15.33
CA GLN A 80 -18.01 -13.03 -16.70
C GLN A 80 -19.18 -13.28 -17.64
N HIS A 81 -19.60 -12.21 -18.33
CA HIS A 81 -20.63 -12.27 -19.35
C HIS A 81 -20.03 -11.81 -20.67
N SER A 82 -20.24 -12.58 -21.72
CA SER A 82 -19.79 -12.22 -23.07
C SER A 82 -20.91 -12.43 -24.06
N LEU A 83 -21.21 -11.39 -24.82
CA LEU A 83 -22.10 -11.43 -25.97
C LEU A 83 -21.26 -11.21 -27.23
N SER A 84 -21.39 -12.09 -28.19
CA SER A 84 -20.73 -11.94 -29.50
C SER A 84 -21.72 -12.22 -30.62
N LEU A 85 -21.64 -11.39 -31.65
CA LEU A 85 -22.31 -11.56 -32.92
C LEU A 85 -21.25 -11.74 -33.98
N SER A 86 -21.36 -12.81 -34.76
CA SER A 86 -20.54 -13.02 -35.93
C SER A 86 -21.41 -13.42 -37.11
N GLY A 87 -21.05 -12.95 -38.29
CA GLY A 87 -21.75 -13.30 -39.51
C GLY A 87 -20.90 -12.96 -40.71
N GLY A 88 -21.28 -13.49 -41.86
CA GLY A 88 -20.57 -13.20 -43.09
C GLY A 88 -21.13 -13.97 -44.27
N GLY A 89 -20.92 -13.42 -45.45
CA GLY A 89 -21.14 -14.08 -46.74
C GLY A 89 -19.84 -14.18 -47.52
N GLU A 90 -19.92 -14.50 -48.80
CA GLU A 90 -18.73 -14.73 -49.65
C GLU A 90 -17.75 -13.54 -49.70
N LYS A 91 -18.27 -12.31 -49.59
CA LYS A 91 -17.49 -11.08 -49.74
C LYS A 91 -17.16 -10.36 -48.43
N THR A 92 -17.85 -10.66 -47.33
CA THR A 92 -17.66 -9.91 -46.08
C THR A 92 -17.89 -10.81 -44.89
N THR A 93 -17.00 -10.74 -43.90
CA THR A 93 -17.19 -11.34 -42.59
C THR A 93 -17.05 -10.27 -41.52
N TYR A 94 -17.93 -10.27 -40.53
CA TYR A 94 -17.89 -9.34 -39.41
C TYR A 94 -18.03 -10.10 -38.08
N TYR A 95 -17.44 -9.52 -37.05
CA TYR A 95 -17.49 -10.00 -35.68
C TYR A 95 -17.58 -8.78 -34.76
N ALA A 96 -18.53 -8.81 -33.84
CA ALA A 96 -18.67 -7.84 -32.78
C ALA A 96 -18.81 -8.57 -31.45
N SER A 97 -18.12 -8.13 -30.41
CA SER A 97 -18.29 -8.68 -29.07
C SER A 97 -18.23 -7.62 -28.00
N LEU A 98 -19.02 -7.81 -26.96
CA LEU A 98 -19.01 -7.07 -25.71
C LEU A 98 -18.85 -8.06 -24.57
N SER A 99 -17.93 -7.80 -23.65
CA SER A 99 -17.78 -8.59 -22.43
C SER A 99 -17.68 -7.72 -21.20
N TYR A 100 -18.35 -8.17 -20.14
CA TYR A 100 -18.27 -7.64 -18.79
C TYR A 100 -17.61 -8.67 -17.89
N TYR A 101 -16.63 -8.24 -17.12
CA TYR A 101 -15.92 -9.05 -16.13
C TYR A 101 -15.98 -8.29 -14.80
N ASP A 102 -16.47 -8.96 -13.77
CA ASP A 102 -16.60 -8.43 -12.41
C ASP A 102 -15.98 -9.43 -11.43
N ASP A 103 -14.93 -9.00 -10.76
CA ASP A 103 -14.22 -9.75 -9.75
C ASP A 103 -14.22 -8.92 -8.46
N ASN A 104 -14.80 -9.48 -7.40
CA ASN A 104 -14.89 -8.80 -6.13
C ASN A 104 -13.59 -8.85 -5.31
N GLY A 105 -12.56 -9.54 -5.81
CA GLY A 105 -11.29 -9.72 -5.11
C GLY A 105 -11.42 -10.70 -3.94
N MET A 106 -10.33 -11.37 -3.59
CA MET A 106 -10.30 -12.23 -2.40
C MET A 106 -9.91 -11.46 -1.14
N ALA A 107 -9.08 -10.42 -1.27
CA ALA A 107 -8.66 -9.61 -0.14
C ALA A 107 -9.79 -8.66 0.30
N VAL A 108 -10.05 -8.59 1.60
CA VAL A 108 -11.07 -7.71 2.17
C VAL A 108 -10.83 -6.28 1.71
N THR A 109 -11.89 -5.64 1.20
CA THR A 109 -11.92 -4.23 0.74
C THR A 109 -10.97 -3.87 -0.42
N SER A 110 -10.26 -4.85 -0.98
CA SER A 110 -9.21 -4.68 -1.97
C SER A 110 -9.37 -5.65 -3.15
N ASP A 111 -8.54 -5.48 -4.19
CA ASP A 111 -8.45 -6.35 -5.37
C ASP A 111 -9.72 -6.49 -6.21
N LYS A 112 -10.64 -5.54 -6.10
CA LYS A 112 -11.85 -5.47 -6.92
C LYS A 112 -11.48 -5.06 -8.34
N VAL A 113 -11.92 -5.80 -9.34
CA VAL A 113 -11.66 -5.51 -10.76
C VAL A 113 -12.97 -5.55 -11.54
N LYS A 114 -13.28 -4.45 -12.23
CA LYS A 114 -14.35 -4.38 -13.22
C LYS A 114 -13.75 -4.06 -14.57
N ARG A 115 -14.08 -4.86 -15.58
CA ARG A 115 -13.54 -4.71 -16.92
C ARG A 115 -14.64 -4.82 -17.97
N TYR A 116 -14.65 -3.83 -18.85
CA TYR A 116 -15.48 -3.79 -20.04
C TYR A 116 -14.57 -3.91 -21.25
N THR A 117 -14.86 -4.89 -22.09
CA THR A 117 -14.13 -5.07 -23.34
C THR A 117 -15.12 -5.06 -24.48
N ALA A 118 -14.84 -4.27 -25.52
CA ALA A 118 -15.57 -4.35 -26.77
C ALA A 118 -14.58 -4.59 -27.92
N SER A 119 -14.94 -5.48 -28.84
CA SER A 119 -14.14 -5.77 -30.03
C SER A 119 -15.02 -5.79 -31.26
N LEU A 120 -14.57 -5.10 -32.30
CA LEU A 120 -15.15 -5.11 -33.63
C LEU A 120 -14.09 -5.60 -34.60
N ARG A 121 -14.46 -6.52 -35.49
CA ARG A 121 -13.61 -7.02 -36.56
C ARG A 121 -14.43 -7.13 -37.82
N GLY A 122 -13.85 -6.74 -38.94
CA GLY A 122 -14.44 -6.88 -40.26
C GLY A 122 -13.38 -7.29 -41.25
N LYS A 123 -13.68 -8.23 -42.13
CA LYS A 123 -12.89 -8.55 -43.30
C LYS A 123 -13.78 -8.38 -44.52
N PHE A 124 -13.31 -7.61 -45.48
CA PHE A 124 -14.02 -7.24 -46.69
C PHE A 124 -13.18 -7.69 -47.89
N ASN A 125 -13.69 -8.65 -48.65
CA ASN A 125 -13.13 -9.08 -49.93
C ASN A 125 -13.73 -8.16 -51.01
N LEU A 126 -13.14 -6.99 -51.18
CA LEU A 126 -13.63 -5.96 -52.10
C LEU A 126 -13.55 -6.44 -53.56
N SER A 127 -12.54 -7.26 -53.89
CA SER A 127 -12.40 -7.93 -55.18
C SER A 127 -11.64 -9.25 -55.03
N LYS A 128 -11.52 -10.03 -56.11
CA LYS A 128 -10.68 -11.26 -56.10
C LYS A 128 -9.20 -10.98 -55.83
N VAL A 129 -8.78 -9.71 -55.96
CA VAL A 129 -7.38 -9.28 -55.84
C VAL A 129 -7.15 -8.37 -54.63
N PHE A 130 -8.17 -7.90 -53.92
CA PHE A 130 -7.98 -6.94 -52.84
C PHE A 130 -8.93 -7.20 -51.67
N ASN A 131 -8.33 -7.44 -50.50
CA ASN A 131 -9.02 -7.70 -49.25
C ASN A 131 -8.57 -6.70 -48.17
N VAL A 132 -9.51 -6.27 -47.34
CA VAL A 132 -9.25 -5.33 -46.23
C VAL A 132 -9.77 -5.93 -44.93
N GLY A 133 -8.90 -6.02 -43.93
CA GLY A 133 -9.23 -6.34 -42.55
C GLY A 133 -9.23 -5.08 -41.69
N LEU A 134 -10.22 -4.94 -40.83
CA LEU A 134 -10.30 -3.90 -39.82
C LEU A 134 -10.55 -4.55 -38.47
N LYS A 135 -9.84 -4.07 -37.44
CA LYS A 135 -10.03 -4.50 -36.05
C LYS A 135 -9.98 -3.28 -35.15
N LEU A 136 -10.98 -3.17 -34.29
CA LEU A 136 -11.04 -2.23 -33.20
C LEU A 136 -11.24 -3.00 -31.91
N SER A 137 -10.47 -2.68 -30.88
CA SER A 137 -10.60 -3.27 -29.55
C SER A 137 -10.48 -2.16 -28.52
N THR A 138 -11.41 -2.11 -27.59
CA THR A 138 -11.37 -1.22 -26.44
C THR A 138 -11.47 -2.04 -25.17
N ASN A 139 -10.66 -1.68 -24.18
CA ASN A 139 -10.65 -2.31 -22.88
C ASN A 139 -10.56 -1.22 -21.81
N ILE A 140 -11.60 -1.11 -21.00
CA ILE A 140 -11.67 -0.23 -19.85
C ILE A 140 -11.68 -1.10 -18.61
N ARG A 141 -10.72 -0.89 -17.72
CA ARG A 141 -10.60 -1.63 -16.47
C ARG A 141 -10.49 -0.66 -15.31
N ASP A 142 -11.40 -0.78 -14.36
CA ASP A 142 -11.33 -0.13 -13.06
C ASP A 142 -10.92 -1.16 -12.02
N GLN A 143 -9.93 -0.83 -11.21
CA GLN A 143 -9.41 -1.73 -10.19
C GLN A 143 -9.07 -0.96 -8.92
N ARG A 144 -9.38 -1.54 -7.76
CA ARG A 144 -8.91 -1.04 -6.46
C ARG A 144 -7.86 -1.98 -5.90
N VAL A 145 -6.74 -1.44 -5.42
CA VAL A 145 -5.68 -2.20 -4.75
C VAL A 145 -5.29 -1.54 -3.43
N PRO A 146 -4.69 -2.28 -2.47
CA PRO A 146 -4.17 -1.70 -1.23
C PRO A 146 -3.18 -0.57 -1.52
N GLY A 147 -3.20 0.48 -0.70
CA GLY A 147 -2.32 1.66 -0.77
C GLY A 147 -0.85 1.42 -0.40
N THR A 148 -0.34 0.24 -0.73
CA THR A 148 1.00 -0.19 -0.36
C THR A 148 2.05 0.55 -1.18
N LYS A 149 3.11 1.06 -0.51
CA LYS A 149 4.26 1.71 -1.16
C LYS A 149 5.27 0.71 -1.70
N ASP A 150 6.12 1.16 -2.60
CA ASP A 150 7.27 0.35 -3.04
C ASP A 150 8.24 0.12 -1.88
N ARG A 151 9.00 -0.99 -1.95
CA ARG A 151 10.04 -1.28 -0.96
C ARG A 151 11.24 -0.37 -1.25
N ASN A 152 11.80 0.23 -0.21
CA ASN A 152 13.06 0.95 -0.26
C ASN A 152 14.17 0.02 0.19
N PHE A 153 15.25 -0.05 -0.59
CA PHE A 153 16.45 -0.77 -0.22
C PHE A 153 17.42 0.19 0.46
N ASP A 154 17.78 -0.11 1.70
CA ASP A 154 18.87 0.58 2.37
C ASP A 154 20.19 -0.13 2.04
N ALA A 155 21.04 0.54 1.24
CA ALA A 155 22.32 -0.02 0.81
C ALA A 155 23.35 -0.17 1.94
N ILE A 156 23.13 0.45 3.10
CA ILE A 156 24.03 0.38 4.26
C ILE A 156 23.67 -0.83 5.13
N THR A 157 22.38 -1.02 5.42
CA THR A 157 21.91 -2.14 6.27
C THR A 157 21.64 -3.42 5.47
N GLY A 158 21.46 -3.31 4.15
CA GLY A 158 21.04 -4.41 3.29
C GLY A 158 19.57 -4.79 3.47
N GLU A 159 18.80 -3.97 4.19
CA GLU A 159 17.41 -4.24 4.51
C GLU A 159 16.45 -3.62 3.48
N PHE A 160 15.35 -4.32 3.23
CA PHE A 160 14.21 -3.75 2.51
C PHE A 160 13.20 -3.23 3.53
N THR A 161 13.01 -1.92 3.56
CA THR A 161 11.98 -1.28 4.36
C THR A 161 10.79 -0.89 3.50
N ARG A 162 9.61 -0.83 4.10
CA ARG A 162 8.41 -0.35 3.44
C ARG A 162 7.58 0.41 4.46
N ASP A 163 7.52 1.72 4.27
CA ASP A 163 6.73 2.60 5.13
C ASP A 163 5.25 2.29 4.95
N PHE A 164 4.54 2.09 6.06
CA PHE A 164 3.09 1.84 6.10
C PHE A 164 2.66 0.66 5.20
N ASP A 165 3.34 -0.49 5.31
CA ASP A 165 2.95 -1.68 4.55
C ASP A 165 1.59 -2.21 5.01
N ILE A 166 0.64 -2.20 4.09
CA ILE A 166 -0.74 -2.63 4.28
C ILE A 166 -1.11 -3.75 3.32
N ASN A 167 -0.12 -4.42 2.72
CA ASN A 167 -0.38 -5.58 1.88
C ASN A 167 -1.00 -6.71 2.72
N PRO A 168 -2.24 -7.16 2.41
CA PRO A 168 -2.93 -8.16 3.23
C PRO A 168 -2.20 -9.49 3.33
N PHE A 169 -1.53 -9.92 2.25
CA PHE A 169 -0.79 -11.17 2.22
C PHE A 169 0.47 -11.09 3.09
N ASN A 170 1.24 -10.01 2.96
CA ASN A 170 2.43 -9.80 3.79
C ASN A 170 2.06 -9.63 5.27
N TYR A 171 0.93 -8.97 5.55
CA TYR A 171 0.42 -8.81 6.91
C TYR A 171 0.03 -10.16 7.51
N ALA A 172 -0.70 -11.01 6.78
CA ALA A 172 -1.14 -12.31 7.27
C ALA A 172 0.02 -13.27 7.60
N LEU A 173 1.14 -13.17 6.87
CA LEU A 173 2.32 -14.01 7.09
C LEU A 173 3.16 -13.57 8.29
N ASN A 174 3.29 -12.27 8.52
CA ASN A 174 4.28 -11.72 9.45
C ASN A 174 3.69 -11.14 10.74
N THR A 175 2.37 -11.01 10.82
CA THR A 175 1.73 -10.46 12.02
C THR A 175 1.54 -11.55 13.08
N SER A 176 1.84 -11.18 14.31
CA SER A 176 1.54 -11.96 15.51
C SER A 176 0.13 -12.52 15.51
N ARG A 177 -0.04 -13.79 15.88
CA ARG A 177 -1.37 -14.42 16.02
C ARG A 177 -2.01 -14.12 17.38
N SER A 178 -1.24 -13.55 18.30
CA SER A 178 -1.76 -12.98 19.55
C SER A 178 -2.45 -11.63 19.34
N MET A 179 -2.20 -10.93 18.22
CA MET A 179 -2.93 -9.71 17.86
C MET A 179 -4.29 -10.07 17.26
N ARG A 180 -5.28 -9.19 17.48
CA ARG A 180 -6.68 -9.39 17.07
C ARG A 180 -7.13 -8.29 16.12
N ALA A 181 -8.04 -8.59 15.19
CA ALA A 181 -8.68 -7.58 14.36
C ALA A 181 -9.89 -6.91 15.04
N TYR A 182 -10.54 -7.64 15.94
CA TYR A 182 -11.75 -7.23 16.64
C TYR A 182 -11.62 -7.51 18.14
N ASP A 183 -12.24 -6.67 18.95
CA ASP A 183 -12.34 -6.85 20.40
C ASP A 183 -13.45 -7.86 20.76
N GLU A 184 -13.64 -8.11 22.04
CA GLU A 184 -14.64 -9.07 22.55
C GLU A 184 -16.08 -8.64 22.30
N ASN A 185 -16.31 -7.36 22.01
CA ASN A 185 -17.61 -6.79 21.67
C ASN A 185 -17.87 -6.77 20.15
N GLY A 186 -16.90 -7.23 19.34
CA GLY A 186 -16.97 -7.20 17.88
C GLY A 186 -16.59 -5.86 17.23
N ASN A 187 -16.12 -4.88 18.01
CA ASN A 187 -15.61 -3.62 17.45
C ASN A 187 -14.17 -3.80 16.97
N ARG A 188 -13.70 -2.91 16.09
CA ARG A 188 -12.30 -2.95 15.62
C ARG A 188 -11.34 -2.73 16.77
N GLU A 189 -10.38 -3.64 16.89
CA GLU A 189 -9.32 -3.51 17.87
C GLU A 189 -8.09 -2.85 17.26
N PHE A 190 -7.61 -1.79 17.88
CA PHE A 190 -6.44 -1.05 17.43
C PHE A 190 -5.21 -1.38 18.25
N PHE A 191 -4.06 -1.44 17.57
CA PHE A 191 -2.73 -1.57 18.14
C PHE A 191 -1.88 -0.39 17.70
N ARG A 192 -0.79 -0.09 18.42
CA ARG A 192 0.11 0.97 18.00
C ARG A 192 0.98 0.49 16.85
N ARG A 193 0.95 1.22 15.74
CA ARG A 193 1.88 1.07 14.62
C ARG A 193 2.28 2.46 14.13
N SER A 194 3.57 2.67 13.88
CA SER A 194 4.09 3.99 13.49
C SER A 194 3.64 5.12 14.43
N TYR A 195 3.65 4.84 15.74
CA TYR A 195 3.24 5.74 16.84
C TYR A 195 1.77 6.14 16.89
N THR A 196 0.91 5.58 16.04
CA THR A 196 -0.53 5.89 15.99
C THR A 196 -1.37 4.62 16.01
N ASN A 197 -2.68 4.76 16.13
CA ASN A 197 -3.58 3.62 16.16
C ASN A 197 -3.62 2.96 14.77
N PHE A 198 -3.57 1.64 14.76
CA PHE A 198 -3.56 0.83 13.55
C PHE A 198 -4.47 -0.38 13.72
N ASN A 199 -5.32 -0.57 12.71
CA ASN A 199 -6.03 -1.80 12.46
C ASN A 199 -5.95 -2.04 10.95
N ILE A 200 -5.56 -3.23 10.53
CA ILE A 200 -5.32 -3.51 9.11
C ILE A 200 -6.60 -3.34 8.27
N LEU A 201 -7.75 -3.75 8.78
CA LEU A 201 -9.03 -3.62 8.07
C LEU A 201 -9.43 -2.14 7.93
N HIS A 202 -9.22 -1.36 8.99
CA HIS A 202 -9.42 0.08 8.96
C HIS A 202 -8.52 0.77 7.94
N GLU A 203 -7.26 0.37 7.89
CA GLU A 203 -6.30 0.97 6.98
C GLU A 203 -6.60 0.60 5.52
N LEU A 204 -6.99 -0.64 5.22
CA LEU A 204 -7.37 -1.06 3.86
C LEU A 204 -8.60 -0.29 3.30
N GLU A 205 -9.52 0.14 4.17
CA GLU A 205 -10.67 0.95 3.78
C GLU A 205 -10.33 2.42 3.52
N HIS A 206 -9.32 2.94 4.21
CA HIS A 206 -8.98 4.36 4.20
C HIS A 206 -7.70 4.69 3.42
N ASN A 207 -6.92 3.69 3.02
CA ASN A 207 -5.67 3.83 2.29
C ASN A 207 -5.62 2.82 1.13
N PHE A 208 -6.03 3.29 -0.05
CA PHE A 208 -6.14 2.45 -1.25
C PHE A 208 -5.76 3.24 -2.50
N VAL A 209 -5.49 2.50 -3.57
CA VAL A 209 -5.23 3.06 -4.90
C VAL A 209 -6.33 2.62 -5.83
N ASP A 210 -6.98 3.59 -6.48
CA ASP A 210 -7.86 3.34 -7.61
C ASP A 210 -7.05 3.45 -8.91
N LEU A 211 -7.17 2.42 -9.76
CA LEU A 211 -6.51 2.30 -11.05
C LEU A 211 -7.56 2.25 -12.15
N THR A 212 -7.53 3.20 -13.08
CA THR A 212 -8.36 3.17 -14.29
C THR A 212 -7.45 3.01 -15.51
N VAL A 213 -7.59 1.90 -16.21
CA VAL A 213 -6.86 1.59 -17.44
C VAL A 213 -7.82 1.71 -18.62
N ARG A 214 -7.42 2.48 -19.63
CA ARG A 214 -8.11 2.60 -20.91
C ARG A 214 -7.15 2.22 -22.02
N ASP A 215 -7.45 1.15 -22.74
CA ASP A 215 -6.63 0.64 -23.85
C ASP A 215 -7.49 0.52 -25.10
N ILE A 216 -7.17 1.30 -26.13
CA ILE A 216 -7.83 1.30 -27.42
C ILE A 216 -6.80 0.91 -28.46
N THR A 217 -7.11 -0.13 -29.23
CA THR A 217 -6.28 -0.61 -30.34
C THR A 217 -7.11 -0.62 -31.62
N ALA A 218 -6.65 0.08 -32.63
CA ALA A 218 -7.17 0.02 -33.99
C ALA A 218 -6.11 -0.62 -34.90
N GLN A 219 -6.52 -1.51 -35.80
CA GLN A 219 -5.65 -2.18 -36.76
C GLN A 219 -6.37 -2.28 -38.10
N MET A 220 -5.60 -2.05 -39.17
CA MET A 220 -6.03 -2.20 -40.56
C MET A 220 -5.03 -3.09 -41.28
N ASP A 221 -5.53 -4.16 -41.87
CA ASP A 221 -4.76 -5.11 -42.66
C ASP A 221 -5.21 -4.99 -44.12
N LEU A 222 -4.26 -4.85 -45.04
CA LEU A 222 -4.46 -4.74 -46.48
C LEU A 222 -3.80 -5.95 -47.13
N GLU A 223 -4.53 -6.65 -47.99
CA GLU A 223 -4.04 -7.80 -48.73
C GLU A 223 -4.33 -7.59 -50.21
N TYR A 224 -3.28 -7.61 -51.04
CA TYR A 224 -3.35 -7.40 -52.47
C TYR A 224 -2.72 -8.58 -53.22
N ASN A 225 -3.51 -9.22 -54.09
CA ASN A 225 -3.18 -10.42 -54.85
C ASN A 225 -3.17 -10.09 -56.37
N PRO A 226 -2.14 -9.40 -56.89
CA PRO A 226 -2.09 -9.03 -58.31
C PRO A 226 -2.00 -10.24 -59.26
N PHE A 227 -1.37 -11.33 -58.82
CA PHE A 227 -1.25 -12.59 -59.55
C PHE A 227 -1.57 -13.76 -58.61
N LYS A 228 -1.98 -14.92 -59.14
CA LYS A 228 -2.32 -16.11 -58.32
C LYS A 228 -1.16 -16.64 -57.47
N SER A 229 0.08 -16.27 -57.79
CA SER A 229 1.30 -16.74 -57.11
C SER A 229 1.95 -15.68 -56.20
N LEU A 230 1.40 -14.46 -56.14
CA LEU A 230 1.98 -13.37 -55.35
C LEU A 230 0.90 -12.67 -54.51
N THR A 231 1.11 -12.67 -53.19
CA THR A 231 0.28 -11.96 -52.20
C THR A 231 1.12 -10.92 -51.50
N LEU A 232 0.71 -9.66 -51.59
CA LEU A 232 1.30 -8.55 -50.86
C LEU A 232 0.42 -8.23 -49.65
N MET A 233 1.01 -8.12 -48.47
CA MET A 233 0.30 -7.82 -47.23
C MET A 233 0.89 -6.57 -46.58
N GLY A 234 0.04 -5.68 -46.08
CA GLY A 234 0.44 -4.52 -45.29
C GLY A 234 -0.47 -4.38 -44.09
N SER A 235 0.09 -4.11 -42.90
CA SER A 235 -0.68 -3.95 -41.67
C SER A 235 -0.30 -2.65 -40.96
N PHE A 236 -1.30 -1.89 -40.56
CA PHE A 236 -1.15 -0.65 -39.80
C PHE A 236 -1.88 -0.79 -38.47
N GLN A 237 -1.19 -0.50 -37.38
CA GLN A 237 -1.77 -0.58 -36.04
C GLN A 237 -1.52 0.71 -35.26
N TYR A 238 -2.55 1.18 -34.58
CA TYR A 238 -2.50 2.30 -33.65
C TYR A 238 -3.04 1.85 -32.29
N ARG A 239 -2.29 2.12 -31.23
CA ARG A 239 -2.68 1.79 -29.85
C ARG A 239 -2.51 3.00 -28.95
N ALA A 240 -3.57 3.34 -28.23
CA ALA A 240 -3.58 4.36 -27.19
C ALA A 240 -3.92 3.68 -25.86
N ALA A 241 -2.95 3.63 -24.95
CA ALA A 241 -3.09 3.00 -23.64
C ALA A 241 -2.75 4.00 -22.53
N ASN A 242 -3.75 4.35 -21.74
CA ASN A 242 -3.62 5.28 -20.62
C ASN A 242 -3.96 4.57 -19.31
N THR A 243 -3.16 4.83 -18.28
CA THR A 243 -3.41 4.37 -16.91
C THR A 243 -3.45 5.57 -15.98
N LEU A 244 -4.58 5.78 -15.31
CA LEU A 244 -4.71 6.74 -14.22
C LEU A 244 -4.57 5.99 -12.90
N LYS A 245 -3.70 6.50 -12.02
CA LYS A 245 -3.46 5.97 -10.68
C LYS A 245 -3.76 7.07 -9.66
N GLU A 246 -4.76 6.86 -8.83
CA GLU A 246 -5.12 7.78 -7.74
C GLU A 246 -4.89 7.08 -6.40
N HIS A 247 -3.90 7.55 -5.63
CA HIS A 247 -3.68 7.08 -4.26
C HIS A 247 -4.52 7.93 -3.30
N LYS A 248 -5.53 7.32 -2.68
CA LYS A 248 -6.43 7.95 -1.73
C LYS A 248 -6.04 7.52 -0.32
N ILE A 249 -5.56 8.48 0.46
CA ILE A 249 -5.16 8.32 1.86
C ILE A 249 -6.05 9.24 2.69
N HIS A 250 -6.99 8.67 3.43
CA HIS A 250 -7.91 9.42 4.27
C HIS A 250 -7.19 9.97 5.52
N GLU A 251 -7.70 11.07 6.09
CA GLU A 251 -7.13 11.70 7.29
C GLU A 251 -7.12 10.79 8.54
N PHE A 252 -8.01 9.80 8.59
CA PHE A 252 -8.13 8.79 9.66
C PHE A 252 -7.31 7.53 9.40
N SER A 253 -6.51 7.50 8.33
CA SER A 253 -5.56 6.42 8.09
C SER A 253 -4.37 6.55 9.05
N ASN A 254 -3.84 5.41 9.47
CA ASN A 254 -2.63 5.34 10.27
C ASN A 254 -1.48 6.12 9.60
N GLN A 255 -1.36 5.99 8.28
CA GLN A 255 -0.35 6.71 7.50
C GLN A 255 -0.49 8.23 7.62
N ALA A 256 -1.70 8.78 7.47
CA ALA A 256 -1.93 10.22 7.58
C ALA A 256 -1.66 10.71 9.01
N GLU A 257 -2.16 10.01 10.02
CA GLU A 257 -1.99 10.38 11.43
C GLU A 257 -0.51 10.37 11.86
N ALA A 258 0.22 9.31 11.50
CA ALA A 258 1.64 9.15 11.84
C ALA A 258 2.50 10.24 11.18
N THR A 259 2.21 10.54 9.91
CA THR A 259 2.87 11.63 9.17
C THR A 259 2.57 12.98 9.83
N GLY A 260 1.31 13.25 10.17
CA GLY A 260 0.90 14.48 10.85
C GLY A 260 1.52 14.63 12.25
N ARG A 261 1.70 13.54 12.99
CA ARG A 261 2.39 13.54 14.29
C ARG A 261 3.87 13.88 14.14
N THR A 262 4.54 13.31 13.13
CA THR A 262 5.95 13.59 12.82
C THR A 262 6.15 15.07 12.47
N ILE A 263 5.27 15.64 11.66
CA ILE A 263 5.30 17.06 11.30
C ILE A 263 5.08 17.94 12.53
N ARG A 264 4.08 17.63 13.38
CA ARG A 264 3.84 18.37 14.63
C ARG A 264 5.04 18.32 15.57
N ASN A 265 5.68 17.17 15.72
CA ASN A 265 6.86 17.01 16.57
C ASN A 265 8.07 17.81 16.05
N ARG A 266 8.24 17.92 14.72
CA ARG A 266 9.27 18.80 14.11
C ARG A 266 8.97 20.29 14.27
N LEU A 267 7.69 20.67 14.30
CA LEU A 267 7.29 22.05 14.54
C LEU A 267 7.38 22.43 16.02
N SER A 268 7.21 21.45 16.93
CA SER A 268 7.30 21.65 18.38
C SER A 268 8.71 21.48 18.95
N THR A 269 9.66 20.89 18.20
CA THR A 269 11.07 20.97 18.60
C THR A 269 11.48 22.43 18.53
N PRO A 270 11.85 23.07 19.66
CA PRO A 270 12.38 24.42 19.58
C PRO A 270 13.58 24.34 18.64
N THR A 271 13.56 25.16 17.59
CA THR A 271 14.78 25.56 16.91
C THR A 271 15.77 25.83 18.02
N VAL A 272 16.85 25.04 18.08
CA VAL A 272 17.96 25.33 18.98
C VAL A 272 18.28 26.79 18.70
N SER A 273 17.88 27.67 19.60
CA SER A 273 18.29 29.05 19.51
C SER A 273 19.80 28.94 19.59
N CYS A 274 20.49 29.43 18.56
CA CYS A 274 21.89 29.75 18.72
C CYS A 274 21.92 30.75 19.88
N SER A 275 22.09 30.23 21.09
CA SER A 275 22.36 31.00 22.28
C SER A 275 23.56 31.85 21.90
N ALA A 276 23.33 33.16 21.87
CA ALA A 276 24.33 34.15 21.54
C ALA A 276 25.64 33.79 22.21
N ILE A 277 26.69 33.63 21.40
CA ILE A 277 28.07 33.50 21.87
C ILE A 277 28.26 34.65 22.87
N PRO A 278 28.57 34.38 24.15
CA PRO A 278 28.80 35.45 25.10
C PRO A 278 29.99 36.25 24.60
N SER A 279 29.78 37.55 24.43
CA SER A 279 30.82 38.48 24.01
C SER A 279 31.98 38.40 25.00
N CYS A 280 33.07 37.74 24.58
CA CYS A 280 34.33 37.78 25.29
C CYS A 280 34.87 39.21 25.24
N ARG A 281 34.51 40.05 26.23
CA ARG A 281 35.34 41.18 26.62
C ARG A 281 36.58 40.62 27.28
N ARG A 282 37.75 40.76 26.64
CA ARG A 282 39.02 40.86 27.35
C ARG A 282 39.82 42.05 26.85
N PRO A 283 40.52 42.76 27.75
CA PRO A 283 41.44 43.82 27.38
C PRO A 283 42.75 43.23 26.84
N ILE A 284 43.45 44.11 26.14
CA ILE A 284 44.74 43.97 25.45
C ILE A 284 45.76 43.17 26.29
N HIS A 285 46.24 42.04 25.74
CA HIS A 285 47.67 41.74 25.58
C HIS A 285 47.87 40.43 24.78
N THR A 286 48.56 40.59 23.65
CA THR A 286 49.36 39.62 22.88
C THR A 286 49.35 38.14 23.28
N ALA A 287 48.73 37.27 22.46
CA ALA A 287 49.32 36.02 21.93
C ALA A 287 48.34 35.26 21.01
N PHE A 288 48.83 34.96 19.79
CA PHE A 288 48.49 33.90 18.83
C PHE A 288 47.15 33.13 18.90
N CYS A 289 46.43 33.12 17.77
CA CYS A 289 45.30 32.22 17.48
C CYS A 289 45.53 31.54 16.10
N PRO A 290 45.50 30.20 15.97
CA PRO A 290 45.51 29.55 14.65
C PRO A 290 44.10 29.47 14.07
N LYS A 291 43.98 29.74 12.76
CA LYS A 291 42.74 29.69 11.98
C LYS A 291 42.21 28.25 11.87
N ALA A 292 40.92 28.05 12.17
CA ALA A 292 40.14 26.91 11.67
C ALA A 292 39.14 27.41 10.62
N VAL A 293 39.24 26.85 9.42
CA VAL A 293 38.39 27.11 8.25
C VAL A 293 37.15 26.23 8.35
N SER A 294 35.96 26.82 8.24
CA SER A 294 34.68 26.11 8.12
C SER A 294 33.95 26.61 6.86
N THR A 295 33.99 25.81 5.80
CA THR A 295 33.20 25.99 4.58
C THR A 295 31.81 25.37 4.74
N ILE A 296 30.77 26.21 4.76
CA ILE A 296 29.37 25.80 4.59
C ILE A 296 28.85 26.44 3.29
N PRO A 297 28.29 25.68 2.33
CA PRO A 297 27.64 26.27 1.16
C PRO A 297 26.22 26.72 1.49
N LYS A 298 25.90 27.97 1.12
CA LYS A 298 24.54 28.53 1.06
C LYS A 298 23.85 28.11 -0.25
N SER A 299 22.61 27.60 -0.18
CA SER A 299 21.49 27.78 -1.13
C SER A 299 20.38 26.76 -0.79
N ARG A 300 19.08 26.98 -0.94
CA ARG A 300 18.28 28.03 -1.59
C ARG A 300 16.84 27.99 -1.04
N THR A 301 16.21 29.14 -1.22
CA THR A 301 14.86 29.63 -0.88
C THR A 301 13.70 28.71 -1.25
N CYS A 302 12.75 28.56 -0.32
CA CYS A 302 11.41 28.02 -0.54
C CYS A 302 10.44 29.20 -0.73
N ALA A 303 9.70 29.25 -1.84
CA ALA A 303 8.64 30.22 -2.07
C ALA A 303 7.31 29.46 -2.22
N MET A 304 6.42 29.69 -1.27
CA MET A 304 5.05 29.20 -1.22
C MET A 304 4.16 30.29 -1.82
N ARG A 305 3.35 29.96 -2.84
CA ARG A 305 2.27 30.83 -3.31
C ARG A 305 0.94 30.29 -2.77
N ILE A 306 0.15 31.23 -2.25
CA ILE A 306 -1.22 31.09 -1.72
C ILE A 306 -2.16 30.72 -2.87
#